data_AF-A0A7R9GRR0-F1
#
_entry.id   AF-A0A7R9GRR0-F1
#
_cell.length_a   1.000
_cell.length_b   1.000
_cell.length_c   1.000
_cell.angle_alpha   90.00
_cell.angle_beta   90.00
_cell.angle_gamma   90.00
#
_symmetry.space_group_name_H-M   'P 1'
#
loop_
_entity.id
_entity.type
_entity.pdbx_description
1 polymer ?
#
loop_
_entity_poly.entity_id
_entity_poly.type
_entity_poly.pdbx_seq_one_letter_code
_entity_poly.pdbx_strand_id
1 'polypeptide(L)'
;MPLPPPTANPGCEEVAYTVLEVTIYHWDLPQPLQDLGGWPNSVMVDFFEDYARILFKNFGDRVKWWITFNEPYETTTGYSASTGVDAPAIDLSGIGDYLAAHTILKAHATAYHVYDTEFRAEQNGKIGITLNNDWQEPKTDSNDDKLAAELAMQFHLGWFAHPIYIGDYPEIMKERIANNSRAEGRNSSRLPVFSDYWINYIKGFKL
;
A
#
# COMPACT_ATOMS: atom_id res chain seq x y z
N MET A 1 -22.94 4.61 -55.75
CA MET A 1 -21.92 3.55 -55.89
C MET A 1 -21.16 3.53 -54.57
N PRO A 2 -21.22 2.47 -53.75
CA PRO A 2 -20.54 2.45 -52.46
C PRO A 2 -19.02 2.34 -52.67
N LEU A 3 -18.25 3.02 -51.83
CA LEU A 3 -16.79 2.95 -51.83
C LEU A 3 -16.34 1.53 -51.43
N PRO A 4 -15.24 1.01 -52.01
CA PRO A 4 -14.73 -0.31 -51.66
C PRO A 4 -14.20 -0.30 -50.21
N PRO A 5 -14.25 -1.45 -49.51
CA PRO A 5 -13.69 -1.55 -48.17
C PRO A 5 -12.16 -1.37 -48.23
N PRO A 6 -11.55 -0.80 -47.18
CA PRO A 6 -10.11 -0.60 -47.17
C PRO A 6 -9.40 -1.96 -47.12
N THR A 7 -8.42 -2.13 -48.00
CA THR A 7 -7.54 -3.31 -48.00
C THR A 7 -6.61 -3.24 -46.80
N ALA A 8 -6.66 -4.26 -45.93
CA ALA A 8 -5.70 -4.40 -44.84
C ALA A 8 -4.28 -4.56 -45.42
N ASN A 9 -3.36 -3.72 -44.96
CA ASN A 9 -1.95 -3.78 -45.35
C ASN A 9 -1.29 -4.97 -44.60
N PRO A 10 -0.68 -5.97 -45.27
CA PRO A 10 -0.25 -7.21 -44.62
C PRO A 10 1.05 -7.10 -43.80
N GLY A 11 1.49 -5.88 -43.46
CA GLY A 11 2.83 -5.62 -42.91
C GLY A 11 2.90 -4.70 -41.69
N CYS A 12 1.77 -4.31 -41.11
CA CYS A 12 1.78 -3.59 -39.84
C CYS A 12 1.38 -4.56 -38.73
N GLU A 13 2.37 -5.15 -38.05
CA GLU A 13 2.14 -5.54 -36.67
C GLU A 13 1.74 -4.27 -35.92
N GLU A 14 0.50 -4.22 -35.46
CA GLU A 14 0.05 -3.23 -34.49
C GLU A 14 0.82 -3.49 -33.19
N VAL A 15 2.04 -2.95 -33.11
CA VAL A 15 2.69 -2.76 -31.82
C VAL A 15 1.95 -1.60 -31.18
N ALA A 16 0.86 -1.92 -30.47
CA ALA A 16 0.21 -0.97 -29.58
C ALA A 16 1.23 -0.60 -28.50
N TYR A 17 1.91 0.53 -28.67
CA TYR A 17 2.87 1.10 -27.72
C TYR A 17 2.18 1.64 -26.46
N THR A 18 1.36 0.83 -25.80
CA THR A 18 0.79 1.20 -24.50
C THR A 18 1.74 0.71 -23.43
N VAL A 19 2.44 1.62 -22.77
CA VAL A 19 3.07 1.31 -21.48
C VAL A 19 1.93 1.06 -20.51
N LEU A 20 1.70 -0.22 -20.18
CA LEU A 20 0.68 -0.62 -19.24
C LEU A 20 1.24 -0.54 -17.82
N GLU A 21 0.63 0.33 -17.02
CA GLU A 21 0.76 0.37 -15.57
C GLU A 21 -0.51 -0.22 -14.95
N VAL A 22 -0.34 -1.13 -14.00
CA VAL A 22 -1.46 -1.81 -13.34
C VAL A 22 -1.33 -1.68 -11.84
N THR A 23 -2.38 -1.19 -11.20
CA THR A 23 -2.56 -1.24 -9.75
C THR A 23 -3.26 -2.55 -9.39
N ILE A 24 -2.67 -3.32 -8.49
CA ILE A 24 -3.20 -4.63 -8.04
C ILE A 24 -4.41 -4.44 -7.12
N TYR A 25 -4.32 -3.51 -6.17
CA TYR A 25 -5.39 -3.21 -5.22
C TYR A 25 -5.71 -1.73 -5.14
N HIS A 26 -6.99 -1.40 -5.37
CA HIS A 26 -7.51 -0.04 -5.34
C HIS A 26 -8.85 -0.01 -4.60
N TRP A 27 -8.79 -0.45 -3.33
CA TRP A 27 -9.86 -0.35 -2.32
C TRP A 27 -11.06 -1.27 -2.52
N ASP A 28 -10.97 -2.20 -3.46
CA ASP A 28 -12.03 -3.10 -3.90
C ASP A 28 -11.87 -4.51 -3.31
N LEU A 29 -11.62 -4.61 -2.00
CA LEU A 29 -11.43 -5.90 -1.32
C LEU A 29 -12.68 -6.80 -1.50
N PRO A 30 -12.53 -8.05 -1.97
CA PRO A 30 -13.65 -8.97 -2.07
C PRO A 30 -14.33 -9.19 -0.72
N GLN A 31 -15.66 -9.07 -0.69
CA GLN A 31 -16.44 -9.23 0.55
C GLN A 31 -16.12 -10.51 1.33
N PRO A 32 -15.93 -11.70 0.72
CA PRO A 32 -15.57 -12.90 1.47
C PRO A 32 -14.25 -12.79 2.25
N LEU A 33 -13.29 -11.98 1.77
CA LEU A 33 -12.05 -11.70 2.50
C LEU A 33 -12.26 -10.66 3.61
N GLN A 34 -13.15 -9.68 3.37
CA GLN A 34 -13.58 -8.75 4.42
C GLN A 34 -14.33 -9.48 5.56
N ASP A 35 -15.12 -10.50 5.24
CA ASP A 35 -15.81 -11.33 6.24
C ASP A 35 -14.85 -12.11 7.14
N LEU A 36 -13.60 -12.34 6.69
CA LEU A 36 -12.50 -12.88 7.52
C LEU A 36 -11.84 -11.81 8.42
N GLY A 37 -12.25 -10.55 8.30
CA GLY A 37 -11.70 -9.40 9.05
C GLY A 37 -10.98 -8.38 8.17
N GLY A 38 -10.75 -8.66 6.88
CA GLY A 38 -10.10 -7.74 5.96
C GLY A 38 -8.67 -7.36 6.37
N TRP A 39 -8.22 -6.16 6.02
CA TRP A 39 -6.83 -5.74 6.20
C TRP A 39 -6.31 -5.76 7.66
N PRO A 40 -7.13 -5.55 8.70
CA PRO A 40 -6.69 -5.79 10.08
C PRO A 40 -6.25 -7.24 10.37
N ASN A 41 -6.65 -8.22 9.55
CA ASN A 41 -6.27 -9.62 9.70
C ASN A 41 -4.99 -9.95 8.90
N SER A 42 -3.95 -10.44 9.57
CA SER A 42 -2.66 -10.76 8.97
C SER A 42 -2.70 -11.83 7.88
N VAL A 43 -3.74 -12.67 7.85
CA VAL A 43 -3.91 -13.68 6.77
C VAL A 43 -4.08 -13.04 5.38
N MET A 44 -4.43 -11.75 5.31
CA MET A 44 -4.50 -11.03 4.03
C MET A 44 -3.14 -10.92 3.33
N VAL A 45 -2.01 -11.07 4.04
CA VAL A 45 -0.68 -11.12 3.42
C VAL A 45 -0.61 -12.30 2.43
N ASP A 46 -1.05 -13.48 2.85
CA ASP A 46 -1.01 -14.70 2.05
C ASP A 46 -1.99 -14.62 0.88
N PHE A 47 -3.21 -14.12 1.12
CA PHE A 47 -4.19 -13.93 0.05
C PHE A 47 -3.73 -12.92 -1.00
N PHE A 48 -3.10 -11.83 -0.58
CA PHE A 48 -2.57 -10.83 -1.50
C PHE A 48 -1.37 -11.35 -2.29
N GLU A 49 -0.52 -12.17 -1.66
CA GLU A 49 0.57 -12.88 -2.32
C GLU A 49 0.04 -13.75 -3.48
N ASP A 50 -0.94 -14.61 -3.19
CA ASP A 50 -1.54 -15.50 -4.19
C ASP A 50 -2.20 -14.71 -5.32
N TYR A 51 -2.92 -13.65 -4.99
CA TYR A 51 -3.52 -12.77 -5.99
C TYR A 51 -2.46 -12.11 -6.88
N ALA A 52 -1.41 -11.53 -6.30
CA ALA A 52 -0.30 -10.92 -7.04
C ALA A 52 0.39 -11.94 -7.96
N ARG A 53 0.67 -13.15 -7.47
CA ARG A 53 1.26 -14.24 -8.26
C ARG A 53 0.40 -14.61 -9.48
N ILE A 54 -0.92 -14.67 -9.32
CA ILE A 54 -1.85 -14.89 -10.43
C ILE A 54 -1.73 -13.76 -11.46
N LEU A 55 -1.70 -12.50 -11.03
CA LEU A 55 -1.60 -11.35 -11.94
C LEU A 55 -0.27 -11.34 -12.70
N PHE A 56 0.86 -11.52 -12.00
CA PHE A 56 2.19 -11.55 -12.63
C PHE A 56 2.29 -12.67 -13.66
N LYS A 57 1.77 -13.87 -13.35
CA LYS A 57 1.78 -15.01 -14.26
C LYS A 57 0.96 -14.77 -15.53
N ASN A 58 -0.20 -14.11 -15.42
CA ASN A 58 -1.13 -13.97 -16.55
C ASN A 58 -0.91 -12.71 -17.38
N PHE A 59 -0.32 -11.66 -16.80
CA PHE A 59 -0.21 -10.35 -17.46
C PHE A 59 1.21 -9.78 -17.49
N GLY A 60 2.15 -10.35 -16.72
CA GLY A 60 3.52 -9.82 -16.61
C GLY A 60 4.38 -9.99 -17.87
N ASP A 61 3.92 -10.79 -18.84
CA ASP A 61 4.48 -10.80 -20.20
C ASP A 61 4.39 -9.42 -20.87
N ARG A 62 3.31 -8.67 -20.60
CA ARG A 62 3.00 -7.35 -21.19
C ARG A 62 3.10 -6.19 -20.20
N VAL A 63 2.66 -6.37 -18.97
CA VAL A 63 2.67 -5.31 -17.94
C VAL A 63 4.07 -5.19 -17.35
N LYS A 64 4.67 -3.99 -17.48
CA LYS A 64 6.03 -3.70 -17.02
C LYS A 64 6.09 -2.75 -15.83
N TRP A 65 4.96 -2.18 -15.43
CA TRP A 65 4.85 -1.32 -14.27
C TRP A 65 3.70 -1.80 -13.38
N TRP A 66 4.05 -2.20 -12.16
CA TRP A 66 3.12 -2.71 -11.17
C TRP A 66 3.07 -1.78 -9.97
N ILE A 67 1.86 -1.43 -9.55
CA ILE A 67 1.60 -0.79 -8.27
C ILE A 67 0.87 -1.83 -7.42
N THR A 68 1.39 -2.14 -6.24
CA THR A 68 0.75 -3.09 -5.32
C THR A 68 -0.52 -2.50 -4.72
N PHE A 69 -0.39 -1.38 -4.01
CA PHE A 69 -1.49 -0.67 -3.38
C PHE A 69 -1.55 0.76 -3.90
N ASN A 70 -2.76 1.21 -4.22
CA ASN A 70 -3.07 2.63 -4.31
C ASN A 70 -3.42 3.17 -2.92
N GLU A 71 -2.71 4.21 -2.49
CA GLU A 71 -3.11 5.06 -1.36
C GLU A 71 -3.51 4.26 -0.12
N PRO A 72 -2.56 3.50 0.47
CA PRO A 72 -2.89 2.57 1.54
C PRO A 72 -3.43 3.30 2.79
N TYR A 73 -3.14 4.59 2.97
CA TYR A 73 -3.73 5.40 4.04
C TYR A 73 -5.26 5.42 3.94
N GLU A 74 -5.82 5.64 2.75
CA GLU A 74 -7.27 5.62 2.51
C GLU A 74 -7.87 4.22 2.69
N THR A 75 -7.09 3.16 2.48
CA THR A 75 -7.58 1.82 2.83
C THR A 75 -7.75 1.66 4.35
N THR A 76 -6.93 2.35 5.14
CA THR A 76 -7.03 2.28 6.62
C THR A 76 -8.18 3.10 7.19
N THR A 77 -8.61 4.17 6.51
CA THR A 77 -9.74 5.02 6.96
C THR A 77 -11.05 4.22 7.02
N GLY A 78 -11.22 3.24 6.14
CA GLY A 78 -12.33 2.29 6.16
C GLY A 78 -12.42 1.44 7.46
N TYR A 79 -11.34 1.40 8.26
CA TYR A 79 -11.26 0.71 9.56
C TYR A 79 -11.12 1.68 10.76
N SER A 80 -11.25 2.99 10.56
CA SER A 80 -11.14 3.99 11.63
C SER A 80 -12.32 4.97 11.73
N ALA A 81 -13.34 4.81 10.89
CA ALA A 81 -14.52 5.67 10.90
C ALA A 81 -15.81 4.86 10.68
N SER A 82 -16.83 5.16 11.50
CA SER A 82 -18.20 4.65 11.31
C SER A 82 -18.96 5.35 10.18
N THR A 83 -18.48 6.51 9.74
CA THR A 83 -19.08 7.26 8.65
C THR A 83 -18.58 6.67 7.34
N GLY A 84 -19.49 6.15 6.50
CA GLY A 84 -19.20 5.47 5.23
C GLY A 84 -18.60 6.36 4.14
N VAL A 85 -17.51 7.04 4.48
CA VAL A 85 -16.61 7.73 3.57
C VAL A 85 -15.88 6.66 2.74
N ASP A 86 -15.33 5.65 3.42
CA ASP A 86 -14.61 4.54 2.80
C ASP A 86 -15.16 3.19 3.29
N ALA A 87 -15.24 2.21 2.38
CA ALA A 87 -15.53 0.84 2.75
C ALA A 87 -14.34 0.25 3.54
N PRO A 88 -14.57 -0.62 4.55
CA PRO A 88 -15.84 -1.22 4.95
C PRO A 88 -16.66 -0.41 5.99
N ALA A 89 -16.29 0.84 6.30
CA ALA A 89 -16.96 1.69 7.30
C ALA A 89 -17.05 1.07 8.71
N ILE A 90 -15.95 0.44 9.14
CA ILE A 90 -15.83 -0.18 10.46
C ILE A 90 -15.13 0.81 11.40
N ASP A 91 -15.78 1.14 12.52
CA ASP A 91 -15.19 2.00 13.54
C ASP A 91 -14.35 1.18 14.53
N LEU A 92 -13.07 1.04 14.19
CA LEU A 92 -12.03 0.54 15.09
C LEU A 92 -10.91 1.57 15.21
N SER A 93 -11.28 2.85 15.32
CA SER A 93 -10.35 3.99 15.28
C SER A 93 -9.14 3.81 16.20
N GLY A 94 -7.95 3.96 15.62
CA GLY A 94 -6.68 3.85 16.34
C GLY A 94 -6.31 2.43 16.76
N ILE A 95 -6.97 1.39 16.26
CA ILE A 95 -6.59 -0.02 16.41
C ILE A 95 -6.66 -0.72 15.05
N GLY A 96 -7.83 -0.68 14.40
CA GLY A 96 -8.10 -1.35 13.13
C GLY A 96 -7.26 -0.76 11.99
N ASP A 97 -7.14 0.56 11.95
CA ASP A 97 -6.26 1.30 11.04
C ASP A 97 -4.78 0.92 11.20
N TYR A 98 -4.26 0.86 12.42
CA TYR A 98 -2.89 0.43 12.69
C TYR A 98 -2.64 -1.02 12.29
N LEU A 99 -3.57 -1.92 12.57
CA LEU A 99 -3.50 -3.31 12.15
C LEU A 99 -3.56 -3.43 10.61
N ALA A 100 -4.46 -2.68 9.96
CA ALA A 100 -4.60 -2.65 8.52
C ALA A 100 -3.31 -2.17 7.83
N ALA A 101 -2.74 -1.03 8.24
CA ALA A 101 -1.46 -0.56 7.70
C ALA A 101 -0.34 -1.58 7.88
N HIS A 102 -0.29 -2.22 9.06
CA HIS A 102 0.73 -3.21 9.36
C HIS A 102 0.65 -4.44 8.43
N THR A 103 -0.55 -4.92 8.15
CA THR A 103 -0.78 -6.00 7.20
C THR A 103 -0.49 -5.56 5.77
N ILE A 104 -0.93 -4.38 5.34
CA ILE A 104 -0.71 -3.84 3.99
C ILE A 104 0.79 -3.71 3.69
N LEU A 105 1.59 -3.20 4.63
CA LEU A 105 3.04 -3.07 4.47
C LEU A 105 3.72 -4.44 4.28
N LYS A 106 3.27 -5.46 5.01
CA LYS A 106 3.74 -6.84 4.83
C LYS A 106 3.31 -7.42 3.49
N ALA A 107 2.04 -7.23 3.11
CA ALA A 107 1.50 -7.69 1.83
C ALA A 107 2.23 -7.05 0.64
N HIS A 108 2.50 -5.75 0.69
CA HIS A 108 3.32 -5.03 -0.27
C HIS A 108 4.70 -5.69 -0.40
N ALA A 109 5.38 -5.91 0.72
CA ALA A 109 6.70 -6.52 0.73
C ALA A 109 6.70 -7.92 0.15
N THR A 110 5.76 -8.75 0.57
CA THR A 110 5.60 -10.11 0.06
C THR A 110 5.38 -10.10 -1.46
N ALA A 111 4.48 -9.26 -1.98
CA ALA A 111 4.25 -9.15 -3.43
C ALA A 111 5.49 -8.67 -4.20
N TYR A 112 6.26 -7.71 -3.65
CA TYR A 112 7.53 -7.30 -4.24
C TYR A 112 8.50 -8.48 -4.33
N HIS A 113 8.70 -9.23 -3.25
CA HIS A 113 9.66 -10.33 -3.20
C HIS A 113 9.22 -11.50 -4.09
N VAL A 114 7.92 -11.79 -4.19
CA VAL A 114 7.39 -12.74 -5.19
C VAL A 114 7.74 -12.27 -6.59
N TYR A 115 7.50 -10.99 -6.92
CA TYR A 115 7.87 -10.47 -8.24
C TYR A 115 9.38 -10.59 -8.49
N ASP A 116 10.21 -10.21 -7.52
CA ASP A 116 11.67 -10.22 -7.63
C ASP A 116 12.25 -11.63 -7.83
N THR A 117 11.74 -12.60 -7.06
CA THR A 117 12.28 -13.96 -7.02
C THR A 117 11.70 -14.89 -8.08
N GLU A 118 10.44 -14.71 -8.47
CA GLU A 118 9.74 -15.63 -9.39
C GLU A 118 9.58 -15.06 -10.81
N PHE A 119 9.53 -13.74 -11.00
CA PHE A 119 9.07 -13.15 -12.27
C PHE A 119 10.02 -12.14 -12.91
N ARG A 120 10.77 -11.35 -12.12
CA ARG A 120 11.54 -10.20 -12.62
C ARG A 120 12.60 -10.60 -13.64
N ALA A 121 13.26 -11.75 -13.43
CA ALA A 121 14.30 -12.24 -14.33
C ALA A 121 13.82 -12.45 -15.78
N GLU A 122 12.57 -12.88 -15.96
CA GLU A 122 11.97 -13.12 -17.27
C GLU A 122 11.20 -11.92 -17.79
N GLN A 123 10.46 -11.23 -16.91
CA GLN A 123 9.52 -10.19 -17.29
C GLN A 123 10.15 -8.80 -17.35
N ASN A 124 11.25 -8.58 -16.62
CA ASN A 124 12.00 -7.33 -16.55
C ASN A 124 11.15 -6.07 -16.27
N GLY A 125 10.09 -6.22 -15.47
CA GLY A 125 9.25 -5.10 -15.04
C GLY A 125 9.70 -4.49 -13.71
N LYS A 126 8.97 -3.46 -13.30
CA LYS A 126 9.15 -2.71 -12.06
C LYS A 126 7.89 -2.83 -11.21
N ILE A 127 8.08 -2.78 -9.90
CA ILE A 127 7.00 -2.89 -8.92
C ILE A 127 7.22 -1.88 -7.80
N GLY A 128 6.16 -1.20 -7.41
CA GLY A 128 6.16 -0.18 -6.36
C GLY A 128 4.82 -0.10 -5.64
N ILE A 129 4.61 1.05 -4.98
CA ILE A 129 3.42 1.40 -4.23
C ILE A 129 3.14 2.88 -4.43
N THR A 130 1.87 3.27 -4.49
CA THR A 130 1.47 4.67 -4.58
C THR A 130 1.09 5.17 -3.20
N LEU A 131 1.78 6.18 -2.70
CA LEU A 131 1.50 6.80 -1.41
C LEU A 131 0.96 8.21 -1.64
N ASN A 132 -0.29 8.46 -1.23
CA ASN A 132 -0.85 9.80 -1.21
C ASN A 132 -0.34 10.59 0.00
N ASN A 133 -0.21 11.90 -0.19
CA ASN A 133 0.06 12.82 0.90
C ASN A 133 -0.18 14.26 0.46
N ASP A 134 -0.93 15.01 1.26
CA ASP A 134 -1.00 16.46 1.15
C ASP A 134 0.15 17.14 1.90
N TRP A 135 0.70 18.19 1.31
CA TRP A 135 1.70 19.02 1.98
C TRP A 135 1.10 19.65 3.25
N GLN A 136 1.79 19.46 4.38
CA GLN A 136 1.39 20.01 5.67
C GLN A 136 2.14 21.33 5.90
N GLU A 137 1.51 22.45 5.57
CA GLU A 137 2.10 23.78 5.77
C GLU A 137 1.93 24.23 7.25
N PRO A 138 3.01 24.64 7.93
CA PRO A 138 2.89 25.25 9.27
C PRO A 138 2.00 26.50 9.23
N LYS A 139 1.06 26.61 10.16
CA LYS A 139 0.14 27.77 10.22
C LYS A 139 0.88 29.10 10.47
N THR A 140 1.97 29.05 11.23
CA THR A 140 2.85 30.19 11.51
C THR A 140 4.31 29.75 11.49
N ASP A 141 5.24 30.70 11.54
CA ASP A 141 6.68 30.44 11.60
C ASP A 141 7.17 29.93 12.99
N SER A 142 6.24 29.71 13.94
CA SER A 142 6.56 29.18 15.27
C SER A 142 7.12 27.75 15.19
N ASN A 143 7.96 27.40 16.17
CA ASN A 143 8.51 26.04 16.25
C ASN A 143 7.41 25.00 16.50
N ASP A 144 6.36 25.35 17.26
CA ASP A 144 5.26 24.44 17.57
C ASP A 144 4.47 24.07 16.31
N ASP A 145 4.16 25.04 15.45
CA ASP A 145 3.44 24.78 14.19
C ASP A 145 4.31 24.01 13.20
N LYS A 146 5.62 24.27 13.14
CA LYS A 146 6.56 23.48 12.32
C LYS A 146 6.64 22.02 12.78
N LEU A 147 6.70 21.79 14.10
CA LEU A 147 6.68 20.44 14.66
C LEU A 147 5.35 19.73 14.42
N ALA A 148 4.22 20.46 14.49
CA ALA A 148 2.90 19.92 14.20
C ALA A 148 2.76 19.50 12.72
N ALA A 149 3.28 20.32 11.79
CA ALA A 149 3.32 20.00 10.37
C ALA A 149 4.17 18.76 10.08
N GLU A 150 5.39 18.69 10.62
CA GLU A 150 6.26 17.51 10.48
C GLU A 150 5.60 16.26 11.07
N LEU A 151 4.95 16.40 12.23
CA LEU A 151 4.22 15.29 12.82
C LEU A 151 3.09 14.78 11.91
N ALA A 152 2.31 15.68 11.32
CA ALA A 152 1.26 15.30 10.39
C ALA A 152 1.82 14.56 9.17
N MET A 153 2.96 15.01 8.63
CA MET A 153 3.68 14.30 7.55
C MET A 153 4.11 12.90 7.97
N GLN A 154 4.62 12.72 9.19
CA GLN A 154 5.05 11.40 9.69
C GLN A 154 3.87 10.45 9.93
N PHE A 155 2.73 10.97 10.38
CA PHE A 155 1.51 10.17 10.59
C PHE A 155 0.72 9.89 9.32
N HIS A 156 1.09 10.50 8.18
CA HIS A 156 0.46 10.28 6.88
C HIS A 156 1.43 9.57 5.91
N LEU A 157 2.35 10.32 5.29
CA LEU A 157 3.36 9.75 4.39
C LEU A 157 4.36 8.85 5.11
N GLY A 158 4.91 9.32 6.23
CA GLY A 158 5.96 8.62 6.98
C GLY A 158 5.51 7.24 7.46
N TRP A 159 4.24 7.09 7.81
CA TRP A 159 3.66 5.85 8.30
C TRP A 159 3.87 4.68 7.32
N PHE A 160 3.78 4.94 6.01
CA PHE A 160 3.99 3.92 4.98
C PHE A 160 5.37 4.01 4.32
N ALA A 161 5.88 5.23 4.08
CA ALA A 161 7.16 5.42 3.40
C ALA A 161 8.36 5.02 4.28
N HIS A 162 8.31 5.32 5.59
CA HIS A 162 9.45 5.07 6.46
C HIS A 162 9.77 3.57 6.59
N PRO A 163 8.80 2.65 6.80
CA PRO A 163 9.07 1.21 6.79
C PRO A 163 9.72 0.71 5.49
N ILE A 164 9.32 1.28 4.35
CA ILE A 164 9.76 0.89 3.01
C ILE A 164 11.18 1.40 2.70
N TYR A 165 11.49 2.66 3.00
CA TYR A 165 12.74 3.30 2.57
C TYR A 165 13.82 3.35 3.66
N ILE A 166 13.42 3.52 4.91
CA ILE A 166 14.35 3.69 6.04
C ILE A 166 14.41 2.41 6.89
N GLY A 167 13.26 1.75 7.05
CA GLY A 167 13.04 0.60 7.93
C GLY A 167 12.28 1.01 9.18
N ASP A 168 11.34 0.15 9.60
CA ASP A 168 10.45 0.34 10.76
C ASP A 168 9.56 1.60 10.66
N TYR A 169 8.60 1.75 11.58
CA TYR A 169 7.77 2.95 11.69
C TYR A 169 8.58 4.17 12.16
N PRO A 170 8.16 5.41 11.82
CA PRO A 170 8.79 6.61 12.35
C PRO A 170 8.84 6.61 13.88
N GLU A 171 9.98 6.97 14.46
CA GLU A 171 10.16 6.92 15.93
C GLU A 171 9.14 7.79 16.66
N ILE A 172 8.89 9.00 16.17
CA ILE A 172 7.90 9.91 16.74
C ILE A 172 6.48 9.32 16.76
N MET A 173 6.15 8.49 15.77
CA MET A 173 4.87 7.81 15.68
C MET A 173 4.76 6.72 16.75
N LYS A 174 5.81 5.89 16.88
CA LYS A 174 5.92 4.86 17.93
C LYS A 174 5.81 5.47 19.32
N GLU A 175 6.57 6.53 19.60
CA GLU A 175 6.57 7.22 20.90
C GLU A 175 5.20 7.80 21.24
N ARG A 176 4.59 8.57 20.33
CA ARG A 176 3.30 9.21 20.60
C ARG A 176 2.18 8.20 20.81
N ILE A 177 2.08 7.17 19.98
CA ILE A 177 1.03 6.17 20.12
C ILE A 177 1.24 5.36 21.41
N ALA A 178 2.48 5.04 21.77
CA ALA A 178 2.78 4.37 23.03
C ALA A 178 2.42 5.25 24.24
N ASN A 179 2.74 6.55 24.21
CA ASN A 179 2.39 7.51 25.27
C ASN A 179 0.87 7.62 25.44
N ASN A 180 0.13 7.79 24.33
CA ASN A 180 -1.32 7.86 24.34
C ASN A 180 -1.94 6.55 24.84
N SER A 181 -1.42 5.41 24.39
CA SER A 181 -1.89 4.10 24.85
C SER A 181 -1.74 3.93 26.36
N ARG A 182 -0.62 4.38 26.94
CA ARG A 182 -0.41 4.38 28.40
C ARG A 182 -1.34 5.35 29.12
N ALA A 183 -1.55 6.55 28.57
CA ALA A 183 -2.47 7.54 29.14
C ALA A 183 -3.93 7.03 29.15
N GLU A 184 -4.31 6.22 28.15
CA GLU A 184 -5.59 5.53 28.07
C GLU A 184 -5.66 4.25 28.95
N GLY A 185 -4.60 3.94 29.71
CA GLY A 185 -4.56 2.80 30.63
C GLY A 185 -4.32 1.43 29.98
N ARG A 186 -3.79 1.39 28.73
CA ARG A 186 -3.47 0.13 28.06
C ARG A 186 -2.12 -0.42 28.52
N ASN A 187 -2.05 -1.75 28.58
CA ASN A 187 -0.82 -2.48 28.93
C ASN A 187 0.24 -2.46 27.81
N SER A 188 -0.16 -2.18 26.57
CA SER A 188 0.71 -2.15 25.40
C SER A 188 0.32 -1.02 24.45
N SER A 189 1.25 -0.63 23.58
CA SER A 189 0.96 0.28 22.46
C SER A 189 -0.11 -0.31 21.54
N ARG A 190 -0.97 0.55 21.00
CA ARG A 190 -1.90 0.19 19.93
C ARG A 190 -1.22 0.00 18.57
N LEU A 191 -0.07 0.63 18.35
CA LEU A 191 0.73 0.45 17.14
C LEU A 191 1.43 -0.92 17.19
N PRO A 192 1.21 -1.81 16.21
CA PRO A 192 1.94 -3.07 16.12
C PRO A 192 3.45 -2.87 15.93
N VAL A 193 4.24 -3.85 16.33
CA VAL A 193 5.71 -3.80 16.22
C VAL A 193 6.17 -4.77 15.14
N PHE A 194 7.02 -4.30 14.23
CA PHE A 194 7.71 -5.19 13.30
C PHE A 194 8.82 -5.95 14.03
N SER A 195 8.95 -7.25 13.75
CA SER A 195 10.15 -7.99 14.12
C SER A 195 11.33 -7.55 13.24
N ASP A 196 12.57 -7.82 13.68
CA ASP A 196 13.76 -7.55 12.87
C ASP A 196 13.69 -8.18 11.48
N TYR A 197 13.06 -9.35 11.37
CA TYR A 197 12.78 -9.98 10.08
C TYR A 197 11.93 -9.06 9.20
N TRP A 198 10.78 -8.58 9.69
CA TRP A 198 9.88 -7.74 8.90
C TRP A 198 10.47 -6.36 8.61
N ILE A 199 11.24 -5.77 9.53
CA ILE A 199 11.95 -4.51 9.27
C ILE A 199 12.88 -4.66 8.06
N ASN A 200 13.68 -5.73 8.03
CA ASN A 200 14.61 -5.97 6.92
C ASN A 200 13.89 -6.41 5.64
N TYR A 201 12.84 -7.21 5.75
CA TYR A 201 12.10 -7.72 4.61
C TYR A 201 11.32 -6.61 3.89
N ILE A 202 10.68 -5.70 4.65
CA ILE A 202 9.94 -4.55 4.10
C ILE A 202 10.91 -3.49 3.57
N LYS A 203 12.06 -3.25 4.22
CA LYS A 203 13.05 -2.30 3.70
C LYS A 203 13.76 -2.78 2.43
N GLY A 204 13.84 -4.10 2.23
CA GLY A 204 14.77 -4.76 1.32
C GLY A 204 14.57 -4.55 -0.19
N PHE A 205 13.71 -3.63 -0.62
CA PHE A 205 13.47 -3.38 -2.04
C PHE A 205 14.62 -2.62 -2.69
N LYS A 206 15.14 -3.14 -3.80
CA LYS A 206 16.06 -2.42 -4.67
C LYS A 206 15.23 -1.78 -5.78
N LEU A 207 15.21 -0.45 -5.82
CA LEU A 207 14.66 0.31 -6.97
C LEU A 207 15.61 0.23 -8.18
#